data_AF-A0A7S3T9I1-F1
#
_entry.id   AF-A0A7S3T9I1-F1
#
_cell.length_a   1.000
_cell.length_b   1.000
_cell.length_c   1.000
_cell.angle_alpha   90.00
_cell.angle_beta   90.00
_cell.angle_gamma   90.00
#
_symmetry.space_group_name_H-M   'P 1'
#
loop_
_entity.id
_entity.type
_entity.pdbx_description
1 polymer ?
#
loop_
_entity_poly.entity_id
_entity_poly.type
_entity_poly.pdbx_seq_one_letter_code
_entity_poly.pdbx_strand_id
1 'polypeptide(L)'
;MMRQYRHMLSEKPTDRDAYLRQIKYRCGYIGTKEIEILLRDYLHLHSENMSYEDLSAFDDEVLNIENPQLQRYFVNGENLLDQHDTKYLRILKDYVLARKEDYYANVPSEEYRAR
;
A
#
# COMPACT_ATOMS: atom_id res chain seq x y z
N MET A 1 13.91 12.81 -1.03
CA MET A 1 15.40 12.73 -1.01
C MET A 1 15.92 11.45 -0.31
N MET A 2 15.42 11.02 0.85
CA MET A 2 15.90 9.77 1.52
C MET A 2 15.39 8.44 0.92
N ARG A 3 14.24 8.42 0.23
CA ARG A 3 13.64 7.19 -0.31
C ARG A 3 14.47 6.49 -1.40
N GLN A 4 15.16 7.28 -2.23
CA GLN A 4 15.99 6.79 -3.33
C GLN A 4 17.26 6.06 -2.85
N TYR A 5 17.67 6.28 -1.59
CA TYR A 5 18.85 5.63 -1.00
C TYR A 5 18.53 4.34 -0.24
N ARG A 6 17.26 3.90 -0.20
CA ARG A 6 16.82 2.74 0.61
C ARG A 6 17.50 1.43 0.22
N HIS A 7 17.53 1.11 -1.07
CA HIS A 7 18.15 -0.12 -1.55
C HIS A 7 19.69 -0.11 -1.44
N MET A 8 20.29 1.06 -1.19
CA MET A 8 21.72 1.19 -0.93
C MET A 8 22.08 1.00 0.56
N LEU A 9 21.12 1.23 1.48
CA LEU A 9 21.37 1.22 2.92
C LEU A 9 20.75 0.01 3.65
N SER A 10 19.83 -0.70 3.00
CA SER A 10 19.20 -1.91 3.55
C SER A 10 18.94 -2.91 2.44
N GLU A 11 19.44 -4.13 2.61
CA GLU A 11 19.08 -5.26 1.76
C GLU A 11 17.61 -5.64 1.98
N LYS A 12 16.93 -6.07 0.91
CA LYS A 12 15.59 -6.65 1.01
C LYS A 12 15.73 -8.03 1.67
N PRO A 13 15.01 -8.33 2.75
CA PRO A 13 15.01 -9.67 3.33
C PRO A 13 14.62 -10.70 2.27
N THR A 14 15.27 -11.87 2.25
CA THR A 14 14.90 -12.97 1.35
C THR A 14 13.75 -13.80 1.90
N ASP A 15 13.57 -13.80 3.23
CA ASP A 15 12.42 -14.42 3.89
C ASP A 15 11.17 -13.55 3.74
N ARG A 16 10.08 -14.17 3.30
CA ARG A 16 8.80 -13.51 3.01
C ARG A 16 8.21 -12.86 4.25
N ASP A 17 8.26 -13.51 5.40
CA ASP A 17 7.67 -12.97 6.63
C ASP A 17 8.52 -11.84 7.22
N ALA A 18 9.84 -11.94 7.12
CA ALA A 18 10.75 -10.85 7.44
C ALA A 18 10.50 -9.64 6.53
N TYR A 19 10.28 -9.87 5.24
CA TYR A 19 9.99 -8.78 4.31
C TYR A 19 8.63 -8.15 4.59
N LEU A 20 7.61 -8.96 4.91
CA LEU A 20 6.30 -8.45 5.33
C LEU A 20 6.40 -7.57 6.59
N ARG A 21 7.19 -7.98 7.60
CA ARG A 21 7.42 -7.17 8.80
C ARG A 21 8.08 -5.83 8.44
N GLN A 22 9.05 -5.84 7.53
CA GLN A 22 9.71 -4.62 7.04
C GLN A 22 8.72 -3.70 6.30
N ILE A 23 7.87 -4.24 5.43
CA ILE A 23 6.83 -3.49 4.71
C ILE A 23 5.81 -2.90 5.68
N LYS A 24 5.29 -3.71 6.63
CA LYS A 24 4.34 -3.24 7.66
C LYS A 24 4.93 -2.09 8.49
N TYR A 25 6.19 -2.21 8.89
CA TYR A 25 6.92 -1.12 9.55
C TYR A 25 6.92 0.14 8.67
N ARG A 26 7.37 0.04 7.42
CA ARG A 26 7.49 1.18 6.50
C ARG A 26 6.15 1.86 6.21
N CYS A 27 5.09 1.10 5.96
CA CYS A 27 3.73 1.64 5.79
C CYS A 27 3.29 2.42 7.04
N GLY A 28 3.75 1.99 8.21
CA GLY A 28 3.41 2.62 9.48
C GLY A 28 4.23 3.84 9.88
N TYR A 29 5.27 4.18 9.15
CA TYR A 29 6.12 5.34 9.39
C TYR A 29 6.32 6.16 8.11
N ILE A 30 5.30 6.16 7.23
CA ILE A 30 5.38 6.87 5.96
C ILE A 30 5.32 8.38 6.19
N GLY A 31 4.74 8.87 7.29
CA GLY A 31 4.74 10.28 7.70
C GLY A 31 3.43 11.03 7.48
N THR A 32 2.41 10.37 6.89
CA THR A 32 1.08 10.94 6.65
C THR A 32 0.02 10.00 7.22
N LYS A 33 -0.68 10.40 8.28
CA LYS A 33 -1.55 9.52 9.08
C LYS A 33 -2.67 8.85 8.28
N GLU A 34 -3.28 9.57 7.35
CA GLU A 34 -4.35 9.04 6.49
C GLU A 34 -3.82 7.88 5.64
N ILE A 35 -2.65 8.07 5.02
CA ILE A 35 -1.99 7.05 4.21
C ILE A 35 -1.52 5.88 5.09
N GLU A 36 -0.98 6.14 6.28
CA GLU A 36 -0.58 5.09 7.23
C GLU A 36 -1.77 4.19 7.60
N ILE A 37 -2.93 4.77 7.88
CA ILE A 37 -4.15 4.02 8.21
C ILE A 37 -4.55 3.15 7.02
N LEU A 38 -4.65 3.72 5.82
CA LEU A 38 -5.06 3.00 4.62
C LEU A 38 -4.14 1.81 4.30
N LEU A 39 -2.82 2.04 4.30
CA LEU A 39 -1.85 1.00 3.97
C LEU A 39 -1.76 -0.09 5.04
N ARG A 40 -1.82 0.28 6.33
CA ARG A 40 -1.80 -0.70 7.42
C ARG A 40 -3.04 -1.57 7.40
N ASP A 41 -4.19 -0.97 7.14
CA ASP A 41 -5.47 -1.67 7.09
C ASP A 41 -5.53 -2.64 5.90
N TYR A 42 -5.13 -2.18 4.71
CA TYR A 42 -4.99 -3.07 3.55
C TYR A 42 -4.04 -4.25 3.84
N LEU A 43 -2.85 -3.99 4.39
CA LEU A 43 -1.93 -5.07 4.74
C LEU A 43 -2.50 -5.97 5.85
N HIS A 44 -3.26 -5.44 6.80
CA HIS A 44 -3.88 -6.26 7.84
C HIS A 44 -4.83 -7.29 7.25
N LEU A 45 -5.61 -6.91 6.23
CA LEU A 45 -6.62 -7.75 5.61
C LEU A 45 -6.05 -8.72 4.57
N HIS A 46 -5.09 -8.28 3.75
CA HIS A 46 -4.68 -9.03 2.55
C HIS A 46 -3.27 -9.62 2.66
N SER A 47 -2.44 -9.17 3.61
CA SER A 47 -1.03 -9.54 3.59
C SER A 47 -0.75 -11.01 3.88
N GLU A 48 -1.69 -11.79 4.43
CA GLU A 48 -1.48 -13.23 4.64
C GLU A 48 -1.40 -14.00 3.31
N ASN A 49 -2.12 -13.53 2.28
CA ASN A 49 -2.18 -14.19 0.97
C ASN A 49 -1.16 -13.64 -0.05
N MET A 50 -0.37 -12.64 0.31
CA MET A 50 0.64 -12.06 -0.59
C MET A 50 1.89 -12.94 -0.66
N SER A 51 2.31 -13.32 -1.87
CA SER A 51 3.60 -13.95 -2.13
C SER A 51 4.78 -12.99 -1.87
N TYR A 52 6.01 -13.50 -1.93
CA TYR A 52 7.19 -12.64 -1.83
C TYR A 52 7.22 -11.62 -2.98
N GLU A 53 6.89 -12.07 -4.18
CA GLU A 53 6.83 -11.29 -5.41
C GLU A 53 5.77 -10.19 -5.30
N ASP A 54 4.61 -10.51 -4.73
CA ASP A 54 3.55 -9.56 -4.43
C ASP A 54 4.01 -8.48 -3.44
N LEU A 55 4.74 -8.87 -2.39
CA LEU A 55 5.32 -7.93 -1.43
C LEU A 55 6.39 -7.03 -2.06
N SER A 56 7.24 -7.57 -2.94
CA SER A 56 8.23 -6.77 -3.66
C SER A 56 7.57 -5.79 -4.61
N ALA A 57 6.58 -6.24 -5.38
CA ALA A 57 5.83 -5.37 -6.28
C ALA A 57 5.07 -4.28 -5.50
N PHE A 58 4.44 -4.61 -4.38
CA PHE A 58 3.82 -3.61 -3.51
C PHE A 58 4.82 -2.57 -3.01
N ASP A 59 5.99 -3.02 -2.55
CA ASP A 59 7.06 -2.13 -2.11
C ASP A 59 7.52 -1.19 -3.22
N ASP A 60 7.79 -1.74 -4.40
CA ASP A 60 8.36 -1.02 -5.52
C ASP A 60 7.35 -0.03 -6.14
N GLU A 61 6.08 -0.42 -6.19
CA GLU A 61 5.00 0.38 -6.79
C GLU A 61 4.44 1.44 -5.82
N VAL A 62 4.24 1.08 -4.54
CA VAL A 62 3.54 1.96 -3.59
C VAL A 62 4.53 2.74 -2.74
N LEU A 63 5.50 2.05 -2.13
CA LEU A 63 6.38 2.67 -1.13
C LEU A 63 7.49 3.52 -1.76
N ASN A 64 7.67 3.50 -3.07
CA ASN A 64 8.55 4.42 -3.80
C ASN A 64 7.87 5.72 -4.22
N ILE A 65 6.53 5.80 -4.25
CA ILE A 65 5.83 7.02 -4.61
C ILE A 65 5.82 8.00 -3.45
N GLU A 66 6.23 9.24 -3.70
CA GLU A 66 6.26 10.34 -2.74
C GLU A 66 4.87 10.59 -2.11
N ASN A 67 4.84 10.87 -0.81
CA ASN A 67 3.57 11.00 -0.06
C ASN A 67 2.60 12.03 -0.64
N PRO A 68 3.04 13.21 -1.12
CA PRO A 68 2.12 14.15 -1.76
C PRO A 68 1.37 13.53 -2.95
N GLN A 69 2.02 12.63 -3.68
CA GLN A 69 1.40 11.95 -4.82
C GLN A 69 0.45 10.84 -4.37
N LEU A 70 0.81 10.08 -3.33
CA LEU A 70 -0.11 9.11 -2.70
C LEU A 70 -1.36 9.80 -2.12
N GLN A 71 -1.20 10.99 -1.54
CA GLN A 71 -2.32 11.80 -1.04
C GLN A 71 -3.30 12.16 -2.16
N ARG A 72 -2.77 12.61 -3.31
CA ARG A 72 -3.58 12.93 -4.49
C ARG A 72 -4.40 11.72 -4.95
N TYR A 73 -3.78 10.54 -5.01
CA TYR A 73 -4.46 9.32 -5.46
C TYR A 73 -5.51 8.81 -4.48
N PHE A 74 -5.13 8.61 -3.22
CA PHE A 74 -5.97 7.90 -2.27
C PHE A 74 -6.93 8.83 -1.53
N VAL A 75 -6.45 9.99 -1.09
CA VAL A 75 -7.27 10.90 -0.29
C VAL A 75 -8.12 11.77 -1.20
N ASN A 76 -7.49 12.48 -2.15
CA ASN A 76 -8.19 13.41 -3.04
C ASN A 76 -8.97 12.72 -4.18
N GLY A 77 -8.67 11.46 -4.48
CA GLY A 77 -9.35 10.68 -5.52
C GLY A 77 -8.93 11.02 -6.95
N GLU A 78 -7.74 11.59 -7.14
CA GLU A 78 -7.22 11.89 -8.48
C GLU A 78 -6.93 10.62 -9.29
N ASN A 79 -6.83 10.76 -10.60
CA ASN A 79 -6.45 9.67 -11.49
C ASN A 79 -4.98 9.29 -11.35
N LEU A 80 -4.69 7.99 -11.48
CA LEU A 80 -3.31 7.52 -11.56
C LEU A 80 -2.69 8.12 -12.82
N LEU A 81 -1.43 8.53 -12.73
CA LEU A 81 -0.65 8.86 -13.91
C LEU A 81 -0.29 7.56 -14.63
N ASP A 82 -0.10 7.59 -15.95
CA ASP A 82 0.24 6.39 -16.73
C ASP A 82 1.46 5.64 -16.18
N GLN A 83 2.48 6.39 -15.74
CA GLN A 83 3.69 5.84 -15.11
C GLN A 83 3.46 5.18 -13.73
N HIS A 84 2.32 5.43 -13.11
CA HIS A 84 1.90 4.92 -11.82
C HIS A 84 0.67 3.99 -11.96
N ASP A 85 0.29 3.62 -13.19
CA ASP A 85 -0.79 2.69 -13.45
C ASP A 85 -0.34 1.24 -13.27
N THR A 86 0.06 0.90 -12.05
CA THR A 86 0.60 -0.40 -11.68
C THR A 86 -0.41 -1.22 -10.87
N LYS A 87 -0.13 -2.52 -10.70
CA LYS A 87 -1.04 -3.49 -10.08
C LYS A 87 -1.52 -3.02 -8.71
N TYR A 88 -0.60 -2.72 -7.79
CA TYR A 88 -0.93 -2.39 -6.40
C TYR A 88 -1.49 -0.99 -6.23
N LEU A 89 -1.13 -0.03 -7.09
CA LEU A 89 -1.74 1.29 -7.05
C LEU A 89 -3.19 1.26 -7.50
N ARG A 90 -3.52 0.45 -8.53
CA ARG A 90 -4.91 0.19 -8.91
C ARG A 90 -5.69 -0.48 -7.80
N ILE A 91 -5.16 -1.59 -7.26
CA ILE A 91 -5.81 -2.33 -6.16
C ILE A 91 -6.06 -1.42 -4.96
N LEU A 92 -5.07 -0.62 -4.54
CA LEU A 92 -5.25 0.31 -3.43
C LEU A 92 -6.23 1.43 -3.74
N LYS A 93 -6.26 1.94 -4.97
CA LYS A 93 -7.24 2.95 -5.36
C LYS A 93 -8.65 2.38 -5.28
N ASP A 94 -8.88 1.18 -5.82
CA ASP A 94 -10.16 0.49 -5.77
C ASP A 94 -10.57 0.19 -4.32
N TYR A 95 -9.63 -0.26 -3.49
CA TYR A 95 -9.82 -0.47 -2.05
C TYR A 95 -10.30 0.81 -1.34
N VAL A 96 -9.68 1.94 -1.63
CA VAL A 96 -10.04 3.23 -1.02
C VAL A 96 -11.42 3.71 -1.50
N LEU A 97 -11.75 3.52 -2.77
CA LEU A 97 -13.07 3.83 -3.31
C LEU A 97 -14.16 2.98 -2.64
N ALA A 98 -13.93 1.66 -2.54
CA ALA A 98 -14.85 0.76 -1.84
C ALA A 98 -15.06 1.15 -0.38
N ARG A 99 -14.00 1.53 0.34
CA ARG A 99 -14.11 2.03 1.73
C ARG A 99 -14.92 3.32 1.86
N LYS A 100 -14.89 4.20 0.85
CA LYS A 100 -15.68 5.44 0.86
C LYS A 100 -17.17 5.14 0.65
N GLU A 101 -17.49 4.12 -0.14
CA GLU A 101 -18.87 3.64 -0.33
C GLU A 101 -19.39 2.90 0.92
N ASP A 102 -18.53 2.14 1.59
CA ASP A 102 -18.84 1.32 2.78
C ASP A 102 -18.86 2.11 4.11
N TYR A 103 -18.74 3.44 4.05
CA TYR A 103 -18.68 4.29 5.25
C TYR A 103 -19.94 4.21 6.13
N TYR A 104 -21.05 3.68 5.59
CA TYR A 104 -22.28 3.44 6.34
C TYR A 104 -22.25 2.16 7.20
N ALA A 105 -21.47 1.13 6.85
CA ALA A 105 -21.41 -0.13 7.60
C ALA A 105 -20.13 -0.27 8.45
N ASN A 106 -19.09 0.51 8.17
CA ASN A 106 -17.83 0.55 8.92
C ASN A 106 -17.09 -0.81 8.99
N VAL A 107 -17.42 -1.75 8.09
CA VAL A 107 -16.80 -3.07 7.96
C VAL A 107 -16.73 -3.43 6.48
N PRO A 108 -15.52 -3.66 5.90
CA PRO A 108 -15.38 -4.05 4.49
C PRO A 108 -16.23 -5.28 4.17
N SER A 109 -17.05 -5.20 3.13
CA SER A 109 -17.84 -6.34 2.62
C SER A 109 -16.99 -7.60 2.39
N GLU A 110 -17.57 -8.78 2.61
CA GLU A 110 -16.85 -10.07 2.54
C GLU A 110 -16.18 -10.32 1.18
N GLU A 111 -16.73 -9.78 0.10
CA GLU A 111 -16.22 -9.94 -1.26
C GLU A 111 -14.81 -9.36 -1.44
N TYR A 112 -14.45 -8.33 -0.68
CA TYR A 112 -13.11 -7.75 -0.72
C TYR A 112 -12.11 -8.57 0.08
N ARG A 113 -12.50 -9.21 1.18
CA ARG A 113 -11.58 -10.02 2.01
C ARG A 113 -11.00 -11.24 1.29
N ALA A 114 -11.69 -11.70 0.25
CA ALA A 114 -11.34 -12.90 -0.51
C ALA A 114 -10.44 -12.63 -1.75
N ARG A 115 -10.18 -11.35 -2.09
CA ARG A 115 -9.31 -10.93 -3.20
C ARG A 115 -7.91 -10.59 -2.71
#